data_AF-S2K8U4-F1
#
_entry.id   AF-S2K8U4-F1
#
_cell.length_a   1.000
_cell.length_b   1.000
_cell.length_c   1.000
_cell.angle_alpha   90.00
_cell.angle_beta   90.00
_cell.angle_gamma   90.00
#
_symmetry.space_group_name_H-M   'P 1'
#
loop_
_entity.id
_entity.type
_entity.pdbx_description
1 polymer ?
#
loop_
_entity_poly.entity_id
_entity_poly.type
_entity_poly.pdbx_seq_one_letter_code
_entity_poly.pdbx_strand_id
1 'polypeptide(L)'
;MQQNMLTLWSQWLNSNALVSELEAVTCHWEQRKLAVLGTRMLPPGQFNTYKKFTAHRSSLSGGYAVAARLLQVASSAKCPATLNHMKLITMTQVIEKYSNDNSDLSVHTDQEFATYYESNQESQGSAKEKEEPVYAHETLSK
;
A
#
# COMPACT_ATOMS: atom_id res chain seq x y z
N MET A 1 1.90 7.73 1.06
CA MET A 1 1.71 6.26 1.06
C MET A 1 0.24 5.86 0.88
N GLN A 2 -0.70 6.33 1.71
CA GLN A 2 -2.13 5.96 1.61
C GLN A 2 -2.77 6.31 0.27
N GLN A 3 -2.63 7.57 -0.18
CA GLN A 3 -3.17 8.05 -1.45
C GLN A 3 -2.61 7.26 -2.63
N ASN A 4 -1.31 6.96 -2.61
CA ASN A 4 -0.65 6.16 -3.65
C ASN A 4 -1.27 4.76 -3.79
N MET A 5 -1.56 4.06 -2.67
CA MET A 5 -2.26 2.76 -2.74
C MET A 5 -3.64 2.87 -3.39
N LEU A 6 -4.43 3.87 -2.99
CA LEU A 6 -5.75 4.10 -3.57
C LEU A 6 -5.67 4.47 -5.06
N THR A 7 -4.65 5.23 -5.48
CA THR A 7 -4.39 5.54 -6.89
C THR A 7 -4.04 4.27 -7.67
N LEU A 8 -3.14 3.42 -7.17
CA LEU A 8 -2.78 2.16 -7.81
C LEU A 8 -3.98 1.22 -7.94
N TRP A 9 -4.82 1.13 -6.90
CA TRP A 9 -6.07 0.36 -6.98
C TRP A 9 -7.06 0.95 -7.98
N SER A 10 -7.10 2.28 -8.13
CA SER A 10 -7.98 2.93 -9.09
C SER A 10 -7.55 2.66 -10.52
N GLN A 11 -6.24 2.74 -10.78
CA GLN A 11 -5.66 2.38 -12.07
C GLN A 11 -5.91 0.91 -12.40
N TRP A 12 -5.75 0.02 -11.42
CA TRP A 12 -5.96 -1.41 -11.62
C TRP A 12 -7.43 -1.81 -11.82
N LEU A 13 -8.36 -1.23 -11.06
CA LEU A 13 -9.80 -1.43 -11.23
C LEU A 13 -10.40 -0.61 -12.38
N ASN A 14 -9.61 0.31 -12.95
CA ASN A 14 -10.04 1.32 -13.92
C ASN A 14 -11.32 2.06 -13.50
N SER A 15 -11.50 2.31 -12.18
CA SER A 15 -12.74 2.88 -11.63
C SER A 15 -12.54 3.54 -10.27
N ASN A 16 -12.64 4.87 -10.25
CA ASN A 16 -12.69 5.66 -9.02
C ASN A 16 -13.93 5.33 -8.16
N ALA A 17 -15.03 4.94 -8.78
CA ALA A 17 -16.27 4.58 -8.07
C ALA A 17 -16.08 3.30 -7.26
N LEU A 18 -15.46 2.27 -7.85
CA LEU A 18 -15.16 1.02 -7.13
C LEU A 18 -14.13 1.23 -6.02
N VAL A 19 -13.11 2.05 -6.27
CA VAL A 19 -12.12 2.38 -5.22
C VAL A 19 -12.71 3.20 -4.08
N SER A 20 -13.78 3.97 -4.30
CA SER A 20 -14.44 4.72 -3.22
C SER A 20 -15.06 3.82 -2.14
N GLU A 21 -15.29 2.55 -2.46
CA GLU A 21 -15.73 1.51 -1.53
C GLU A 21 -14.60 0.91 -0.70
N LEU A 22 -13.34 1.21 -1.04
CA LEU A 22 -12.15 0.74 -0.35
C LEU A 22 -11.60 1.82 0.59
N GLU A 23 -10.85 1.38 1.61
CA GLU A 23 -10.28 2.29 2.59
C GLU A 23 -8.84 1.92 2.96
N ALA A 24 -7.88 2.78 2.62
CA ALA A 24 -6.52 2.60 3.07
C ALA A 24 -6.41 2.93 4.57
N VAL A 25 -5.99 1.96 5.39
CA VAL A 25 -5.79 2.15 6.82
C VAL A 25 -4.31 2.18 7.15
N THR A 26 -3.88 3.15 7.95
CA THR A 26 -2.51 3.18 8.49
C THR A 26 -2.52 3.42 9.99
N CYS A 27 -1.49 2.92 10.64
CA CYS A 27 -1.23 3.17 12.05
C CYS A 27 0.06 3.99 12.15
N HIS A 28 0.05 5.05 12.96
CA HIS A 28 1.28 5.77 13.32
C HIS A 28 1.42 5.89 14.84
N TRP A 29 2.66 5.89 15.30
CA TRP A 29 3.00 6.15 16.68
C TRP A 29 3.41 7.60 16.86
N GLU A 30 2.71 8.31 17.74
CA GLU A 30 3.05 9.64 18.23
C GLU A 30 3.36 9.52 19.72
N GLN A 31 4.65 9.47 20.08
CA GLN A 31 5.08 9.29 21.47
C GLN A 31 4.47 8.02 22.12
N ARG A 32 3.50 8.19 23.03
CA ARG A 32 2.78 7.10 23.74
C ARG A 32 1.38 6.85 23.18
N LYS A 33 1.07 7.36 22.00
CA LYS A 33 -0.25 7.30 21.40
C LYS A 33 -0.14 6.64 20.03
N LEU A 34 -0.92 5.58 19.83
CA LEU A 34 -1.13 4.98 18.52
C LEU A 34 -2.38 5.60 17.93
N ALA A 35 -2.25 6.27 16.79
CA ALA A 35 -3.41 6.72 16.03
C ALA A 35 -3.60 5.82 14.81
N VAL A 36 -4.86 5.49 14.55
CA VAL A 36 -5.26 4.77 13.34
C VAL A 36 -6.08 5.70 12.49
N LEU A 37 -5.59 5.90 11.27
CA LEU A 37 -6.18 6.76 10.26
C LEU A 37 -6.74 5.91 9.13
N GLY A 38 -7.90 6.31 8.63
CA GLY A 38 -8.48 5.78 7.40
C GLY A 38 -8.43 6.86 6.32
N THR A 39 -8.12 6.45 5.10
CA THR A 39 -8.18 7.29 3.90
C THR A 39 -9.09 6.63 2.88
N ARG A 40 -10.02 7.41 2.33
CA ARG A 40 -10.88 7.00 1.22
C ARG A 40 -10.72 7.93 0.04
N MET A 41 -10.94 7.39 -1.16
CA MET A 41 -11.10 8.18 -2.37
C MET A 41 -12.58 8.50 -2.53
N LEU A 42 -12.92 9.77 -2.74
CA LEU A 42 -14.26 10.25 -3.05
C LEU A 42 -14.32 10.56 -4.55
N PRO A 43 -15.37 10.16 -5.28
CA PRO A 43 -15.59 10.65 -6.64
C PRO A 43 -15.64 12.19 -6.62
N PRO A 44 -14.89 12.90 -7.49
CA PRO A 44 -14.23 12.46 -8.73
C PRO A 44 -12.75 12.04 -8.64
N GLY A 45 -12.22 11.75 -7.44
CA GLY A 45 -10.81 11.36 -7.21
C GLY A 45 -10.14 12.10 -6.04
N GLN A 46 -10.94 12.80 -5.23
CA GLN A 46 -10.45 13.51 -4.04
C GLN A 46 -10.16 12.52 -2.91
N PHE A 47 -9.26 12.86 -1.99
CA PHE A 47 -8.94 12.00 -0.85
C PHE A 47 -9.44 12.62 0.45
N ASN A 48 -10.15 11.82 1.25
CA ASN A 48 -10.52 12.20 2.60
C ASN A 48 -9.79 11.29 3.59
N THR A 49 -8.99 11.90 4.48
CA THR A 49 -8.31 11.19 5.58
C THR A 49 -8.93 11.58 6.89
N TYR A 50 -9.29 10.58 7.68
CA TYR A 50 -9.99 10.76 8.93
C TYR A 50 -9.43 9.85 10.02
N LYS A 51 -9.59 10.27 11.27
CA LYS A 51 -9.13 9.53 12.44
C LYS A 51 -10.16 8.47 12.83
N LYS A 52 -9.77 7.19 12.82
CA LYS A 52 -10.67 6.09 13.25
C LYS A 52 -10.67 5.92 14.76
N PHE A 53 -9.49 5.81 15.35
CA PHE A 53 -9.35 5.72 16.81
C PHE A 53 -7.95 6.08 17.27
N THR A 54 -7.80 6.24 18.58
CA THR A 54 -6.51 6.40 19.25
C THR A 54 -6.42 5.50 20.47
N ALA A 55 -5.27 4.89 20.66
CA ALA A 55 -4.94 4.14 21.86
C ALA A 55 -3.74 4.78 22.57
N HIS A 56 -3.87 5.00 23.87
CA HIS A 56 -2.77 5.48 24.70
C HIS A 56 -2.08 4.31 25.40
N ARG A 57 -0.76 4.30 25.34
CA ARG A 57 0.10 3.48 26.19
C ARG A 57 0.19 4.18 27.54
N SER A 58 -0.57 3.70 28.52
CA SER A 58 -0.45 4.16 29.90
C SER A 58 0.94 3.82 30.44
N SER A 59 1.57 4.74 31.17
CA SER A 59 2.83 4.47 31.88
C SER A 59 2.66 3.66 33.15
N LEU A 60 1.43 3.45 33.62
CA LEU A 60 1.10 2.83 34.91
C LEU A 60 0.55 1.41 34.78
N SER A 61 0.32 0.91 33.57
CA SER A 61 -0.25 -0.42 33.37
C SER A 61 0.82 -1.50 33.21
N GLY A 62 0.70 -2.61 33.96
CA GLY A 62 1.57 -3.78 33.81
C GLY A 62 1.61 -4.30 32.37
N GLY A 63 2.72 -4.97 31.99
CA GLY A 63 3.06 -5.30 30.60
C GLY A 63 1.93 -5.99 29.80
N TYR A 64 1.14 -6.86 30.45
CA TYR A 64 0.02 -7.57 29.82
C TYR A 64 -1.12 -6.66 29.36
N ALA A 65 -1.47 -5.63 30.12
CA ALA A 65 -2.54 -4.70 29.76
C ALA A 65 -2.16 -3.83 28.55
N VAL A 66 -0.87 -3.49 28.42
CA VAL A 66 -0.35 -2.80 27.23
C VAL A 66 -0.38 -3.74 26.02
N ALA A 67 0.09 -4.97 26.16
CA ALA A 67 0.07 -5.97 25.09
C ALA A 67 -1.35 -6.26 24.59
N ALA A 68 -2.33 -6.41 25.49
CA ALA A 68 -3.73 -6.62 25.13
C ALA A 68 -4.30 -5.44 24.33
N ARG A 69 -4.02 -4.19 24.73
CA ARG A 69 -4.45 -3.00 23.97
C ARG A 69 -3.80 -2.94 22.59
N LEU A 70 -2.51 -3.26 22.48
CA LEU A 70 -1.83 -3.33 21.19
C LEU A 70 -2.42 -4.39 20.27
N LEU A 71 -2.70 -5.58 20.80
CA LEU A 71 -3.37 -6.65 20.07
C LEU A 71 -4.77 -6.25 19.62
N GLN A 72 -5.54 -5.57 20.47
CA GLN A 72 -6.85 -5.05 20.11
C GLN A 72 -6.76 -4.05 18.95
N VAL A 73 -5.77 -3.15 18.99
CA VAL A 73 -5.52 -2.18 17.90
C VAL A 73 -5.09 -2.89 16.61
N ALA A 74 -4.16 -3.83 16.69
CA ALA A 74 -3.70 -4.60 15.54
C ALA A 74 -4.85 -5.39 14.90
N SER A 75 -5.68 -6.04 15.72
CA SER A 75 -6.90 -6.73 15.26
C SER A 75 -7.89 -5.76 14.61
N SER A 76 -8.05 -4.57 15.17
CA SER A 76 -8.93 -3.53 14.61
C SER A 76 -8.43 -2.98 13.28
N ALA A 77 -7.11 -3.01 13.01
CA ALA A 77 -6.53 -2.66 11.72
C ALA A 77 -6.58 -3.83 10.71
N LYS A 78 -6.49 -5.07 11.19
CA LYS A 78 -6.59 -6.29 10.36
C LYS A 78 -7.97 -6.42 9.72
N CYS A 79 -9.04 -6.13 10.46
CA CYS A 79 -10.42 -6.28 9.96
C CYS A 79 -10.70 -5.43 8.69
N PRO A 80 -10.39 -4.12 8.63
CA PRO A 80 -10.49 -3.33 7.41
C PRO A 80 -9.63 -3.86 6.25
N ALA A 81 -8.43 -4.36 6.52
CA ALA A 81 -7.56 -4.93 5.48
C ALA A 81 -8.17 -6.20 4.87
N THR A 82 -8.70 -7.10 5.71
CA THR A 82 -9.41 -8.29 5.26
C THR A 82 -10.68 -7.93 4.48
N LEU A 83 -11.46 -6.97 4.96
CA LEU A 83 -12.66 -6.51 4.27
C LEU A 83 -12.34 -5.93 2.90
N ASN A 84 -11.31 -5.08 2.80
CA ASN A 84 -10.86 -4.55 1.52
C ASN A 84 -10.40 -5.65 0.58
N HIS A 85 -9.65 -6.64 1.07
CA HIS A 85 -9.21 -7.76 0.25
C HIS A 85 -10.39 -8.57 -0.31
N MET A 86 -11.40 -8.86 0.52
CA MET A 86 -12.63 -9.54 0.07
C MET A 86 -13.40 -8.72 -0.97
N LYS A 87 -13.57 -7.40 -0.73
CA LYS A 87 -14.19 -6.50 -1.70
C LYS A 87 -13.43 -6.49 -3.03
N LEU A 88 -12.11 -6.38 -2.96
CA LEU A 88 -11.22 -6.35 -4.12
C LEU A 88 -11.36 -7.64 -4.94
N ILE A 89 -11.28 -8.82 -4.31
CA ILE A 89 -11.50 -10.11 -4.98
C ILE A 89 -12.88 -10.15 -5.66
N THR A 90 -13.92 -9.72 -4.95
CA THR A 90 -15.29 -9.73 -5.48
C THR A 90 -15.42 -8.81 -6.69
N MET A 91 -14.86 -7.60 -6.63
CA MET A 91 -14.87 -6.65 -7.75
C MET A 91 -14.14 -7.23 -8.98
N THR A 92 -12.98 -7.84 -8.78
CA THR A 92 -12.22 -8.49 -9.87
C THR A 92 -12.98 -9.64 -10.49
N GLN A 93 -13.57 -10.52 -9.68
CA GLN A 93 -14.38 -11.63 -10.19
C GLN A 93 -15.60 -11.16 -10.98
N VAL A 94 -16.25 -10.09 -10.54
CA VAL A 94 -17.37 -9.48 -11.27
C VAL A 94 -16.89 -8.90 -12.60
N ILE A 95 -15.78 -8.16 -12.62
CA ILE A 95 -15.20 -7.60 -13.85
C ILE A 95 -14.81 -8.70 -14.83
N GLU A 96 -14.13 -9.76 -14.37
CA GLU A 96 -13.73 -10.90 -15.19
C GLU A 96 -14.96 -11.61 -15.78
N LYS A 97 -15.98 -11.86 -14.97
CA LYS A 97 -17.23 -12.46 -15.44
C LYS A 97 -17.90 -11.60 -16.52
N TYR A 98 -18.05 -10.29 -16.30
CA TYR A 98 -18.61 -9.39 -17.30
C TYR A 98 -17.78 -9.33 -18.58
N SER A 99 -16.45 -9.45 -18.49
CA SER A 99 -15.58 -9.51 -19.67
C SER A 99 -15.78 -10.81 -20.45
N ASN A 100 -15.93 -11.94 -19.77
CA ASN A 100 -16.13 -13.25 -20.39
C ASN A 100 -17.52 -13.36 -21.01
N ASP A 101 -18.57 -12.91 -20.32
CA ASP A 101 -19.95 -12.96 -20.82
C ASP A 101 -20.16 -12.05 -22.06
N ASN A 102 -19.35 -10.99 -22.21
CA ASN A 102 -19.39 -10.08 -23.36
C ASN A 102 -18.40 -10.46 -24.48
N SER A 103 -17.47 -11.40 -24.27
CA SER A 103 -16.55 -11.86 -25.32
C SER A 103 -17.15 -12.95 -26.21
N ASP A 104 -18.26 -13.58 -25.80
CA ASP A 104 -19.12 -14.38 -26.70
C ASP A 104 -19.84 -13.52 -27.76
N LEU A 105 -19.76 -12.19 -27.65
CA LEU A 105 -20.22 -11.24 -28.64
C LEU A 105 -19.07 -10.71 -29.52
N SER A 106 -18.11 -11.56 -29.91
CA SER A 106 -17.01 -11.12 -30.79
C SER A 106 -17.51 -10.91 -32.23
N VAL A 107 -17.85 -9.67 -32.56
CA VAL A 107 -17.67 -9.17 -33.93
C VAL A 107 -16.17 -9.12 -34.16
N HIS A 108 -15.70 -9.88 -35.15
CA HIS A 108 -14.33 -9.89 -35.64
C HIS A 108 -13.91 -8.46 -36.03
N THR A 109 -12.98 -7.87 -35.29
CA THR A 109 -12.16 -6.77 -35.78
C THR A 109 -10.72 -7.08 -35.46
N ASP A 110 -9.99 -7.43 -36.51
CA ASP A 110 -8.55 -7.66 -36.51
C ASP A 110 -7.83 -6.37 -36.13
N GLN A 111 -7.28 -6.29 -34.92
CA GLN A 111 -6.26 -5.30 -34.64
C GLN A 111 -5.27 -5.84 -33.61
N GLU A 112 -4.14 -6.32 -34.10
CA GLU A 112 -2.96 -6.67 -33.31
C GLU A 112 -2.44 -5.43 -32.58
N PHE A 113 -2.51 -5.42 -31.25
CA PHE A 113 -1.68 -4.52 -30.45
C PHE A 113 -0.43 -5.29 -30.00
N ALA A 114 0.70 -4.95 -30.62
CA ALA A 114 2.01 -5.40 -30.21
C ALA A 114 2.30 -4.92 -28.77
N THR A 115 2.40 -5.86 -27.83
CA THR A 115 2.96 -5.60 -26.50
C THR A 115 4.46 -5.37 -26.63
N TYR A 116 4.88 -4.10 -26.55
CA TYR A 116 6.28 -3.72 -26.42
C TYR A 116 6.70 -3.97 -24.96
N TYR A 117 7.37 -5.10 -24.73
CA TYR A 117 8.02 -5.41 -23.45
C TYR A 117 9.41 -4.76 -23.47
N GLU A 118 9.53 -3.55 -22.93
CA GLU A 118 10.83 -2.89 -22.77
C GLU A 118 11.59 -3.53 -21.59
N SER A 119 12.40 -4.53 -21.93
CA SER A 119 13.43 -5.10 -21.07
C SER A 119 14.54 -4.07 -20.86
N ASN A 120 14.50 -3.36 -19.73
CA ASN A 120 15.64 -2.57 -19.26
C ASN A 120 16.78 -3.52 -18.83
N GLN A 121 17.64 -3.87 -19.78
CA GLN A 121 18.98 -4.39 -19.48
C GLN A 121 19.89 -3.24 -19.06
N GLU A 122 20.57 -3.48 -17.95
CA GLU A 122 21.57 -2.64 -17.31
C GLU A 122 22.64 -2.15 -18.28
N SER A 123 22.85 -0.83 -18.31
CA SER A 123 24.09 -0.23 -18.81
C SER A 123 24.77 0.46 -17.64
N GLN A 124 25.60 -0.31 -16.91
CA GLN A 124 26.62 0.26 -16.03
C GLN A 124 27.79 0.75 -16.90
N GLY A 125 27.79 2.05 -17.19
CA GLY A 125 28.97 2.75 -17.68
C GLY A 125 30.00 2.88 -16.56
N SER A 126 31.11 2.16 -16.69
CA SER A 126 32.26 2.25 -15.80
C SER A 126 32.97 3.59 -15.99
N ALA A 127 33.05 4.41 -14.95
CA ALA A 127 34.07 5.45 -14.83
C ALA A 127 35.15 4.93 -13.88
N LYS A 128 36.34 4.68 -14.45
CA LYS A 128 37.58 4.45 -13.72
C LYS A 128 37.97 5.75 -13.01
N GLU A 129 38.23 5.67 -11.72
CA GLU A 129 39.36 6.42 -11.13
C GLU A 129 39.88 5.63 -9.93
N LYS A 130 41.11 5.14 -10.08
CA LYS A 130 41.93 4.55 -9.01
C LYS A 130 42.79 5.68 -8.45
N GLU A 131 42.83 5.84 -7.14
CA GLU A 131 44.08 5.92 -6.36
C GLU A 131 43.77 5.93 -4.85
N GLU A 132 43.93 4.76 -4.24
CA GLU A 132 44.43 4.57 -2.86
C GLU A 132 45.97 4.77 -2.87
N PRO A 133 46.73 4.78 -1.73
CA PRO A 133 46.37 4.47 -0.34
C PRO A 133 46.93 5.54 0.67
N VAL A 134 46.78 5.48 2.00
CA VAL A 134 47.65 4.72 2.93
C VAL A 134 47.11 4.85 4.36
N TYR A 135 47.05 3.69 5.04
CA TYR A 135 46.81 3.44 6.46
C TYR A 135 47.84 4.08 7.39
N ALA A 136 47.43 4.46 8.61
CA ALA A 136 48.08 3.99 9.85
C ALA A 136 47.26 4.31 11.10
N HIS A 137 47.32 3.34 12.03
CA HIS A 137 46.68 3.22 13.33
C HIS A 137 47.18 4.19 14.41
N GLU A 138 46.40 4.27 15.50
CA GLU A 138 46.75 4.26 16.95
C GLU A 138 45.93 5.29 17.75
N THR A 139 44.86 4.89 18.44
CA THR A 139 44.75 4.43 19.85
C THR A 139 44.92 5.48 20.95
N LEU A 140 43.98 5.39 21.91
CA LEU A 140 44.07 5.64 23.36
C LEU A 140 43.78 7.05 23.94
N SER A 141 42.62 7.08 24.63
CA SER A 141 42.32 7.65 25.95
C SER A 141 43.16 8.81 26.52
N LYS A 142 42.48 9.90 26.88
CA LYS A 142 42.01 10.18 28.25
C LYS A 142 40.96 11.28 28.27
#